data_AF-W0GTH4-F1
#
_entry.id   AF-W0GTH4-F1
#
_cell.length_a   1.000
_cell.length_b   1.000
_cell.length_c   1.000
_cell.angle_alpha   90.00
_cell.angle_beta   90.00
_cell.angle_gamma   90.00
#
_symmetry.space_group_name_H-M   'P 1'
#
loop_
_entity.id
_entity.type
_entity.pdbx_description
1 polymer ?
#
loop_
_entity_poly.entity_id
_entity_poly.type
_entity_poly.pdbx_seq_one_letter_code
_entity_poly.pdbx_strand_id
1 'polypeptide(L)' 'MSSLYDLIHQRKGELQTETVQVVDAVQAWRLERERYSLCIRGVVRRDGGRDGSAAEPSKRR' A
#
# COMPACT_ATOMS: atom_id res chain seq x y z
N MET A 1 -18.06 6.80 -2.28
CA MET A 1 -17.37 6.52 -1.00
C MET A 1 -15.93 6.18 -1.31
N SER A 2 -14.95 6.71 -0.56
CA SER A 2 -13.54 6.34 -0.70
C SER A 2 -13.17 5.26 0.32
N SER A 3 -12.30 4.33 -0.08
CA SER A 3 -11.70 3.29 0.77
C SER A 3 -10.21 3.55 0.93
N LEU A 4 -9.63 3.03 2.01
CA LEU A 4 -8.19 3.03 2.19
C LEU A 4 -7.56 1.85 1.44
N TYR A 5 -6.44 2.10 0.79
CA TYR A 5 -5.65 1.11 0.09
C TYR A 5 -4.18 1.25 0.47
N ASP A 6 -3.52 0.14 0.71
CA ASP A 6 -2.08 0.06 0.84
C ASP A 6 -1.46 -0.21 -0.53
N LEU A 7 -0.58 0.69 -0.95
CA LEU A 7 0.26 0.57 -2.13
C LEU A 7 1.56 -0.13 -1.71
N ILE A 8 1.96 -1.18 -2.41
CA ILE A 8 3.13 -1.98 -2.07
C ILE A 8 4.16 -1.85 -3.20
N HIS A 9 5.21 -1.07 -2.95
CA HIS A 9 6.30 -0.87 -3.90
C HIS A 9 7.65 -1.28 -3.30
N GLN A 10 8.58 -1.71 -4.15
CA GLN A 10 9.94 -2.04 -3.75
C GLN A 10 10.91 -0.92 -4.11
N ARG A 11 11.59 -0.33 -3.13
CA ARG A 11 12.58 0.72 -3.34
C ARG A 11 13.90 0.34 -2.68
N LYS A 12 15.00 0.40 -3.43
CA LYS A 12 16.36 0.04 -2.95
C LYS A 12 16.45 -1.35 -2.31
N GLY A 13 15.70 -2.31 -2.85
CA GLY A 13 15.67 -3.69 -2.35
C GLY A 13 14.67 -3.93 -1.21
N GLU A 14 14.12 -2.88 -0.60
CA GLU A 14 13.17 -2.98 0.51
C GLU A 14 11.73 -2.83 0.02
N LEU A 15 10.83 -3.64 0.59
CA LEU A 15 9.40 -3.50 0.39
C LEU A 15 8.89 -2.35 1.27
N GLN A 16 8.21 -1.38 0.67
CA GLN A 16 7.61 -0.24 1.34
C GLN A 16 6.10 -0.26 1.13
N THR A 17 5.38 0.40 2.03
CA THR A 17 3.93 0.47 1.99
C THR A 17 3.47 1.90 2.22
N GLU A 18 2.62 2.43 1.34
CA GLU A 18 2.01 3.75 1.45
C GLU A 18 0.49 3.61 1.46
N THR A 19 -0.18 4.16 2.48
CA THR A 19 -1.64 4.12 2.56
C THR A 19 -2.23 5.33 1.85
N VAL A 20 -3.13 5.09 0.90
CA VAL A 20 -3.86 6.12 0.15
C VAL A 20 -5.36 5.94 0.30
N GLN A 21 -6.10 7.05 0.21
CA GLN A 21 -7.56 7.03 0.22
C GLN A 21 -8.09 7.30 -1.19
N VAL A 22 -8.70 6.29 -1.82
CA VAL A 22 -9.23 6.38 -3.18
C VAL A 22 -10.56 5.66 -3.33
N VAL A 23 -11.27 5.89 -4.43
CA VAL A 23 -12.58 5.28 -4.66
C VAL A 23 -12.49 3.77 -4.87
N ASP A 24 -11.48 3.30 -5.59
CA ASP A 24 -11.35 1.91 -6.03
C ASP A 24 -9.88 1.47 -6.22
N ALA A 25 -9.68 0.16 -6.39
CA ALA A 25 -8.36 -0.44 -6.58
C ALA A 25 -7.67 -0.01 -7.88
N VAL A 26 -8.43 0.35 -8.93
CA VAL A 26 -7.87 0.80 -10.21
C VAL A 26 -7.21 2.16 -10.04
N GLN A 27 -7.83 3.06 -9.29
CA GLN A 27 -7.25 4.36 -8.94
C GLN A 27 -6.01 4.22 -8.06
N ALA A 28 -6.04 3.34 -7.05
CA ALA A 28 -4.85 3.06 -6.23
C ALA A 28 -3.69 2.53 -7.10
N TRP A 29 -3.96 1.59 -7.99
CA TRP A 29 -2.96 1.04 -8.91
C TRP A 29 -2.40 2.08 -9.87
N ARG A 30 -3.25 2.99 -10.39
CA ARG A 30 -2.81 4.09 -11.26
C ARG A 30 -1.88 5.06 -10.52
N LEU A 31 -2.24 5.44 -9.29
CA LEU A 31 -1.40 6.30 -8.45
C LEU A 31 -0.04 5.67 -8.19
N GLU A 32 -0.03 4.38 -7.85
CA GLU A 32 1.22 3.67 -7.63
C GLU A 32 2.06 3.60 -8.91
N ARG A 33 1.45 3.33 -10.08
CA ARG A 33 2.11 3.34 -11.41
C ARG A 33 2.69 4.68 -11.80
N GLU A 34 2.04 5.76 -11.47
CA GLU A 34 2.55 7.10 -11.75
C GLU A 34 3.78 7.42 -10.90
N ARG A 35 3.80 7.00 -9.63
CA ARG A 35 4.88 7.28 -8.69
C ARG A 35 6.04 6.29 -8.73
N TYR A 36 5.75 5.02 -8.99
CA TYR A 36 6.65 3.88 -8.77
C TYR A 36 6.59 2.88 -9.94
N SER A 37 6.54 3.37 -11.19
CA SER A 37 6.29 2.58 -12.41
C SER A 37 7.11 1.29 -12.57
N LEU A 38 8.35 1.24 -12.05
CA LEU A 38 9.26 0.08 -12.13
C LEU A 38 9.28 -0.78 -10.86
N CYS A 39 8.59 -0.35 -9.82
CA CYS A 39 8.78 -0.83 -8.45
C CYS A 39 7.50 -1.41 -7.83
N ILE A 40 6.36 -1.34 -8.51
CA ILE A 40 5.07 -1.80 -7.99
C ILE A 40 5.04 -3.31 -7.80
N ARG A 41 4.47 -3.72 -6.68
CA ARG A 41 4.23 -5.12 -6.34
C ARG A 41 2.75 -5.42 -6.15
N GLY A 42 1.93 -4.47 -5.71
CA GLY A 42 0.53 -4.76 -5.44
C GLY A 42 -0.23 -3.64 -4.74
N VAL A 43 -1.56 -3.74 -4.80
CA VAL A 43 -2.49 -2.87 -4.08
C VAL A 43 -3.40 -3.74 -3.23
N VAL A 44 -3.57 -3.39 -1.95
CA VAL A 44 -4.43 -4.10 -1.01
C VAL A 44 -5.45 -3.14 -0.42
N ARG A 45 -6.74 -3.50 -0.45
CA ARG A 45 -7.78 -2.71 0.21
C ARG A 45 -7.67 -2.93 1.71
N ARG A 46 -7.64 -1.85 2.49
CA ARG A 46 -7.89 -1.93 3.93
C ARG A 46 -9.39 -1.96 4.16
N ASP A 47 -9.89 -3.07 4.67
CA ASP A 47 -11.23 -3.07 5.23
C ASP A 47 -11.23 -2.22 6.50
N GLY A 48 -12.22 -1.33 6.61
CA GLY A 48 -12.41 -0.42 7.76
C GLY A 48 -12.79 -1.13 9.06
N GLY A 49 -12.49 -2.42 9.19
CA GLY A 49 -12.58 -3.17 10.42
C GLY A 49 -11.50 -2.70 11.38
N ARG A 50 -11.87 -1.74 12.24
CA ARG A 50 -11.34 -1.50 13.60
C ARG A 50 -9.90 -1.95 13.82
N ASP A 51 -9.01 -0.96 13.91
CA ASP A 51 -7.80 -0.93 14.75
C ASP A 51 -7.18 -2.30 15.12
N GLY A 52 -6.10 -2.67 14.46
CA GLY A 52 -5.33 -3.87 14.81
C GLY A 52 -4.18 -4.12 13.86
N SER A 53 -2.96 -3.96 14.35
CA SER A 53 -1.70 -4.23 13.65
C SER A 53 -1.37 -3.28 12.50
N ALA A 54 -0.90 -2.08 12.88
CA ALA A 54 0.40 -1.68 12.34
C ALA A 54 1.34 -2.86 12.61
N ALA A 55 1.68 -3.63 11.57
CA ALA A 55 2.70 -4.64 11.68
C ALA A 55 3.97 -3.91 12.15
N GLU A 56 4.35 -4.11 13.41
CA GLU A 56 5.66 -3.69 13.88
C GLU A 56 6.69 -4.16 12.84
N PRO A 57 7.64 -3.30 12.41
CA PRO A 57 8.76 -3.79 11.64
C PRO A 57 9.43 -4.85 12.50
N SER A 58 9.28 -6.11 12.10
CA SER A 58 9.84 -7.27 12.77
C SER A 58 11.34 -7.00 12.93
N LYS A 59 11.75 -6.59 14.13
CA LYS A 59 13.16 -6.50 14.52
C LYS A 59 13.67 -7.94 14.52
N ARG A 60 14.16 -8.38 13.38
CA ARG A 60 14.95 -9.60 13.28
C ARG A 60 16.35 -9.29 13.81
N ARG A 61 16.57 -9.76 15.04
CA ARG A 61 17.83 -10.04 15.76
C ARG A 61 18.60 -8.85 16.30
#